data_AF-A0A9K3K9I3-F1
#
_entry.id   AF-A0A9K3K9I3-F1
#
_cell.length_a   1.000
_cell.length_b   1.000
_cell.length_c   1.000
_cell.angle_alpha   90.00
_cell.angle_beta   90.00
_cell.angle_gamma   90.00
#
_symmetry.space_group_name_H-M   'P 1'
#
loop_
_entity.id
_entity.type
_entity.pdbx_description
1 polymer ?
#
loop_
_entity_poly.entity_id
_entity_poly.type
_entity_poly.pdbx_seq_one_letter_code
_entity_poly.pdbx_strand_id
1 'polypeptide(L)'
;MKFYYSLLTVLLPTLVAAGVPKPDISVGLNVGHDTNVGTIGGVTPRIQWESEPTIIAGCDVQGGLDVTITDVKETPRTFVWGKLKKSFPDVTLSVRGEMDANARDIVDVNIQASGFGTGIQVTGSADLVTPSVSVDKVQLNKNLDALGGTLSLNPSYDVATRVPDAVVGYSYGPTSMKVDAQRKQLTVSHTFRTKNTISPTVSVGGDFSLSYSRTLADGKLTTTWKPDDSIKVQWSDGSGWDATVVAPLEGYYNTNGGIKVSMKRNIDVPL
;
A
#
# COMPACT_ATOMS: atom_id res chain seq x y z
N MET A 1 31.15 24.37 -11.86
CA MET A 1 29.78 23.87 -12.13
C MET A 1 29.00 23.96 -10.82
N LYS A 2 28.37 25.11 -10.56
CA LYS A 2 27.70 25.44 -9.28
C LYS A 2 26.20 25.54 -9.57
N PHE A 3 25.46 24.45 -9.40
CA PHE A 3 24.00 24.43 -9.57
C PHE A 3 23.24 23.60 -8.53
N TYR A 4 23.88 23.06 -7.49
CA TYR A 4 23.26 22.01 -6.65
C TYR A 4 22.80 22.43 -5.24
N TYR A 5 22.90 23.69 -4.85
CA TYR A 5 22.50 24.14 -3.50
C TYR A 5 21.14 24.86 -3.43
N SER A 6 20.37 24.96 -4.52
CA SER A 6 19.20 25.85 -4.55
C SER A 6 17.81 25.18 -4.53
N LEU A 7 17.69 23.85 -4.59
CA LEU A 7 16.37 23.20 -4.54
C LEU A 7 15.97 22.68 -3.15
N LEU A 8 16.90 22.11 -2.38
CA LEU A 8 16.57 21.49 -1.08
C LEU A 8 16.43 22.51 0.05
N THR A 9 17.20 23.59 0.01
CA THR A 9 17.17 24.69 1.00
C THR A 9 15.90 25.54 0.91
N VAL A 10 15.11 25.38 -0.15
CA VAL A 10 13.86 26.12 -0.36
C VAL A 10 12.67 25.35 0.24
N LEU A 11 12.68 24.01 0.23
CA LEU A 11 11.51 23.19 0.59
C LEU A 11 11.12 23.24 2.07
N LEU A 12 12.08 23.30 2.99
CA LEU A 12 11.82 23.32 4.42
C LEU A 12 11.38 24.70 4.96
N PRO A 13 11.96 25.85 4.56
CA PRO A 13 11.49 27.16 5.03
C PRO A 13 10.24 27.70 4.31
N THR A 14 9.88 27.22 3.11
CA THR A 14 8.65 27.70 2.43
C THR A 14 7.36 27.18 3.04
N LEU A 15 7.39 26.08 3.79
CA LEU A 15 6.23 25.53 4.49
C LEU A 15 5.74 26.43 5.64
N VAL A 16 6.61 27.30 6.17
CA VAL A 16 6.25 28.22 7.27
C VAL A 16 5.63 29.54 6.76
N ALA A 17 5.85 29.90 5.49
CA ALA A 17 5.43 31.20 4.95
C ALA A 17 4.10 31.18 4.17
N ALA A 18 3.53 30.01 3.86
CA ALA A 18 2.45 29.88 2.88
C ALA A 18 1.02 29.82 3.46
N GLY A 19 0.80 30.16 4.75
CA GLY A 19 -0.55 30.18 5.31
C GLY A 19 -1.24 28.82 5.26
N VAL A 20 -0.56 27.79 5.73
CA VAL A 20 -1.06 26.41 5.72
C VAL A 20 -2.36 26.33 6.55
N PRO A 21 -3.48 25.85 5.96
CA PRO A 21 -4.76 25.78 6.66
C PRO A 21 -4.70 24.89 7.91
N LYS A 22 -5.65 25.14 8.83
CA LYS A 22 -5.73 24.53 10.18
C LYS A 22 -5.79 22.99 10.07
N PRO A 23 -5.10 22.26 10.95
CA PRO A 23 -4.92 20.80 10.82
C PRO A 23 -6.23 20.02 11.06
N ASP A 24 -6.38 18.93 10.31
CA ASP A 24 -7.22 17.80 10.70
C ASP A 24 -6.39 16.84 11.56
N ILE A 25 -6.92 16.45 12.72
CA ILE A 25 -6.28 15.51 13.65
C ILE A 25 -7.14 14.24 13.66
N SER A 26 -6.58 13.11 13.20
CA SER A 26 -7.19 11.80 13.40
C SER A 26 -6.45 11.07 14.54
N VAL A 27 -7.21 10.40 15.42
CA VAL A 27 -6.68 9.54 16.49
C VAL A 27 -7.30 8.15 16.35
N GLY A 28 -6.50 7.17 15.96
CA GLY A 28 -6.94 5.77 15.87
C GLY A 28 -6.62 4.98 17.14
N LEU A 29 -7.56 4.15 17.61
CA LEU A 29 -7.33 3.17 18.68
C LEU A 29 -7.40 1.75 18.10
N ASN A 30 -6.30 1.01 18.11
CA ASN A 30 -6.27 -0.38 17.66
C ASN A 30 -6.25 -1.29 18.89
N VAL A 31 -7.31 -2.07 19.13
CA VAL A 31 -7.38 -3.00 20.27
C VAL A 31 -7.07 -4.40 19.77
N GLY A 32 -5.83 -4.87 19.93
CA GLY A 32 -5.39 -6.21 19.54
C GLY A 32 -5.27 -7.16 20.72
N HIS A 33 -5.97 -8.30 20.72
CA HIS A 33 -5.90 -9.29 21.80
C HIS A 33 -4.50 -9.96 21.88
N ASP A 34 -3.72 -9.68 22.93
CA ASP A 34 -2.53 -10.46 23.30
C ASP A 34 -2.96 -11.63 24.19
N THR A 35 -2.45 -12.82 23.88
CA THR A 35 -2.85 -14.10 24.50
C THR A 35 -2.07 -14.43 25.76
N ASN A 36 -1.10 -13.60 26.17
CA ASN A 36 -0.19 -13.92 27.30
C ASN A 36 -0.36 -13.06 28.55
N VAL A 37 -1.17 -12.00 28.50
CA VAL A 37 -1.47 -11.17 29.67
C VAL A 37 -2.88 -10.61 29.48
N GLY A 38 -3.72 -10.70 30.51
CA GLY A 38 -5.09 -10.17 30.51
C GLY A 38 -5.17 -8.64 30.46
N THR A 39 -4.38 -8.00 29.61
CA THR A 39 -4.40 -6.58 29.31
C THR A 39 -5.22 -6.32 28.07
N ILE A 40 -6.07 -5.29 28.15
CA ILE A 40 -6.73 -4.67 27.00
C ILE A 40 -5.66 -4.45 25.93
N GLY A 41 -5.91 -4.99 24.74
CA GLY A 41 -4.98 -4.97 23.62
C GLY A 41 -4.31 -3.61 23.41
N GLY A 42 -2.98 -3.61 23.33
CA GLY A 42 -2.17 -2.40 23.26
C GLY A 42 -2.69 -1.45 22.19
N VAL A 43 -3.13 -0.28 22.62
CA VAL A 43 -3.52 0.82 21.74
C VAL A 43 -2.25 1.33 21.05
N THR A 44 -2.24 1.39 19.72
CA THR A 44 -1.22 2.14 18.95
C THR A 44 -1.85 3.43 18.46
N PRO A 45 -1.81 4.53 19.24
CA PRO A 45 -2.29 5.81 18.76
C PRO A 45 -1.49 6.27 17.56
N ARG A 46 -2.20 6.81 16.57
CA ARG A 46 -1.61 7.43 15.39
C ARG A 46 -2.22 8.82 15.18
N ILE A 47 -1.37 9.80 14.90
CA ILE A 47 -1.75 11.16 14.51
C ILE A 47 -1.23 11.38 13.10
N GLN A 48 -2.12 11.74 12.17
CA GLN A 48 -1.72 12.14 10.83
C GLN A 48 -2.12 13.58 10.56
N TRP A 49 -1.23 14.33 9.94
CA TRP A 49 -1.45 15.67 9.42
C TRP A 49 -1.03 15.73 7.95
N GLU A 50 -1.84 16.38 7.13
CA GLU A 50 -1.55 16.68 5.74
C GLU A 50 -2.04 18.10 5.44
N SER A 51 -1.25 18.86 4.69
CA SER A 51 -1.67 20.15 4.17
C SER A 51 -2.52 19.97 2.91
N GLU A 52 -3.49 20.86 2.72
CA GLU A 52 -4.13 21.00 1.41
C GLU A 52 -3.09 21.34 0.32
N PRO A 53 -3.28 20.85 -0.91
CA PRO A 53 -2.41 21.23 -2.03
C PRO A 53 -2.43 22.74 -2.25
N THR A 54 -1.25 23.36 -2.23
CA THR A 54 -1.07 24.78 -2.53
C THR A 54 -0.25 24.94 -3.81
N ILE A 55 -0.64 25.87 -4.69
CA ILE A 55 0.08 26.12 -5.94
C ILE A 55 1.27 27.06 -5.69
N ILE A 56 2.48 26.56 -5.88
CA ILE A 56 3.72 27.36 -5.82
C ILE A 56 4.46 27.20 -7.15
N ALA A 57 4.75 28.31 -7.84
CA ALA A 57 5.41 28.31 -9.14
C ALA A 57 4.79 27.33 -10.18
N GLY A 58 3.46 27.17 -10.13
CA GLY A 58 2.71 26.26 -11.00
C GLY A 58 2.95 24.77 -10.70
N CYS A 59 3.28 24.44 -9.46
CA CYS A 59 3.34 23.07 -8.93
C CYS A 59 2.41 22.97 -7.72
N ASP A 60 1.72 21.84 -7.59
CA ASP A 60 1.00 21.48 -6.37
C ASP A 60 2.03 21.08 -5.31
N VAL A 61 2.02 21.78 -4.18
CA VAL A 61 2.90 21.52 -3.05
C VAL A 61 2.06 21.06 -1.87
N GLN A 62 2.46 19.95 -1.25
CA GLN A 62 1.86 19.42 -0.03
C GLN A 62 2.96 19.01 0.94
N GLY A 63 2.64 19.01 2.23
CA GLY A 63 3.45 18.40 3.26
C GLY A 63 2.58 17.73 4.31
N GLY A 64 3.20 16.92 5.16
CA GLY A 64 2.49 16.27 6.23
C GLY A 64 3.41 15.68 7.29
N LEU A 65 2.78 15.13 8.32
CA LEU A 65 3.38 14.53 9.49
C LEU A 65 2.59 13.26 9.82
N ASP A 66 3.30 12.20 10.16
CA ASP A 66 2.72 10.95 10.66
C ASP A 66 3.41 10.60 11.97
N VAL A 67 2.65 10.51 13.06
CA VAL A 67 3.16 10.15 14.38
C VAL A 67 2.49 8.85 14.80
N THR A 68 3.29 7.85 15.12
CA THR A 68 2.82 6.58 15.66
C THR A 68 3.44 6.36 17.04
N ILE A 69 2.59 6.11 18.04
CA ILE A 69 3.01 5.81 19.41
C ILE A 69 2.89 4.30 19.59
N THR A 70 4.02 3.61 19.71
CA THR A 70 4.07 2.15 19.88
C THR A 70 4.06 1.73 21.36
N ASP A 71 4.72 2.51 22.21
CA ASP A 71 4.77 2.36 23.67
C ASP A 71 4.87 3.75 24.32
N VAL A 72 4.30 3.92 25.52
CA VAL A 72 4.42 5.13 26.35
C VAL A 72 5.87 5.39 26.77
N LYS A 73 6.71 4.35 26.82
CA LYS A 73 8.14 4.45 27.19
C LYS A 73 9.06 4.72 26.00
N GLU A 74 8.58 4.54 24.78
CA GLU A 74 9.36 4.77 23.57
C GLU A 74 9.07 6.15 22.99
N THR A 75 10.08 6.77 22.38
CA THR A 75 9.85 8.01 21.61
C THR A 75 8.92 7.68 20.44
N PRO A 76 7.83 8.45 20.24
CA PRO A 76 6.91 8.24 19.13
C PRO A 76 7.64 8.27 17.79
N ARG A 77 7.36 7.29 16.93
CA ARG A 77 7.89 7.30 15.55
C ARG A 77 7.21 8.42 14.79
N THR A 78 8.01 9.36 14.29
CA THR A 78 7.50 10.57 13.67
C THR A 78 8.10 10.71 12.29
N PHE A 79 7.27 10.72 11.25
CA PHE A 79 7.67 10.92 9.87
C PHE A 79 7.18 12.27 9.38
N VAL A 80 8.07 13.05 8.79
CA VAL A 80 7.73 14.28 8.06
C VAL A 80 7.88 13.99 6.58
N TRP A 81 6.92 14.43 5.78
CA TRP A 81 6.96 14.25 4.34
C TRP A 81 6.58 15.53 3.60
N GLY A 82 7.09 15.64 2.38
CA GLY A 82 6.79 16.72 1.45
C GLY A 82 6.58 16.16 0.06
N LYS A 83 5.61 16.71 -0.68
CA LYS A 83 5.29 16.29 -2.04
C LYS A 83 5.19 17.49 -2.96
N LEU A 84 5.85 17.38 -4.11
CA LEU A 84 5.70 18.29 -5.23
C LEU A 84 5.05 17.52 -6.37
N LYS A 85 4.04 18.09 -7.00
CA LYS A 85 3.38 17.53 -8.18
C LYS A 85 3.22 18.62 -9.23
N LYS A 86 3.44 18.26 -10.49
CA LYS A 86 3.21 19.13 -11.63
C LYS A 86 2.48 18.36 -12.71
N SER A 87 1.37 18.92 -13.16
CA SER A 87 0.56 18.36 -14.22
C SER A 87 0.77 19.17 -15.50
N PHE A 88 1.19 18.50 -16.56
CA PHE A 88 1.15 18.95 -17.94
C PHE A 88 -0.06 18.28 -18.63
N PRO A 89 -0.52 18.75 -19.81
CA PRO A 89 -1.73 18.25 -20.45
C PRO A 89 -1.84 16.70 -20.53
N ASP A 90 -0.73 16.01 -20.80
CA ASP A 90 -0.70 14.54 -20.94
C ASP A 90 0.24 13.83 -19.98
N VAL A 91 0.93 14.57 -19.10
CA VAL A 91 1.97 14.02 -18.22
C VAL A 91 1.84 14.64 -16.83
N THR A 92 1.75 13.80 -15.81
CA THR A 92 1.89 14.21 -14.41
C THR A 92 3.23 13.74 -13.87
N LEU A 93 3.99 14.65 -13.29
CA LEU A 93 5.20 14.35 -12.54
C LEU A 93 4.94 14.62 -11.06
N SER A 94 5.44 13.75 -10.19
CA SER A 94 5.47 14.03 -8.75
C SER A 94 6.72 13.47 -8.10
N VAL A 95 7.17 14.16 -7.06
CA VAL A 95 8.23 13.68 -6.16
C VAL A 95 7.72 13.84 -4.74
N ARG A 96 7.87 12.80 -3.93
CA ARG A 96 7.60 12.79 -2.50
C ARG A 96 8.88 12.42 -1.77
N GLY A 97 9.29 13.25 -0.81
CA GLY A 97 10.32 12.95 0.16
C GLY A 97 9.69 12.67 1.52
N GLU A 98 10.22 11.70 2.25
CA GLU A 98 9.78 11.35 3.61
C GLU A 98 11.01 11.08 4.48
N MET A 99 10.96 11.50 5.74
CA MET A 99 12.08 11.40 6.67
C MET A 99 11.58 11.07 8.08
N ASP A 100 12.25 10.16 8.76
CA ASP A 100 12.07 9.96 10.20
C ASP A 100 12.63 11.20 10.94
N ALA A 101 11.75 11.95 11.58
CA ALA A 101 12.07 13.18 12.29
C ALA A 101 12.88 12.95 13.57
N ASN A 102 12.96 11.71 14.08
CA ASN A 102 13.77 11.35 15.23
C ASN A 102 15.23 11.07 14.83
N ALA A 103 15.45 10.36 13.73
CA ALA A 103 16.79 10.04 13.23
C ALA A 103 17.37 11.18 12.37
N ARG A 104 16.61 11.64 11.37
CA ARG A 104 16.98 12.70 10.41
C ARG A 104 18.21 12.37 9.55
N ASP A 105 18.57 11.11 9.45
CA ASP A 105 19.75 10.65 8.71
C ASP A 105 19.43 10.35 7.25
N ILE A 106 18.22 9.86 6.98
CA ILE A 106 17.83 9.36 5.65
C ILE A 106 16.53 10.01 5.22
N VAL A 107 16.48 10.44 3.96
CA VAL A 107 15.25 10.87 3.29
C VAL A 107 14.90 9.84 2.22
N ASP A 108 13.78 9.15 2.40
CA ASP A 108 13.20 8.29 1.38
C ASP A 108 12.56 9.14 0.29
N VAL A 109 12.82 8.81 -0.96
CA VAL A 109 12.37 9.57 -2.14
C VAL A 109 11.57 8.66 -3.06
N ASN A 110 10.38 9.13 -3.43
CA ASN A 110 9.49 8.48 -4.38
C ASN A 110 9.19 9.45 -5.53
N ILE A 111 9.64 9.11 -6.74
CA ILE A 111 9.41 9.89 -7.96
C ILE A 111 8.42 9.10 -8.82
N GLN A 112 7.39 9.79 -9.30
CA GLN A 112 6.40 9.20 -10.20
C GLN A 112 6.22 10.08 -11.43
N ALA A 113 6.11 9.44 -12.57
CA ALA A 113 5.69 10.05 -13.82
C ALA A 113 4.55 9.21 -14.40
N SER A 114 3.46 9.84 -14.80
CA SER A 114 2.37 9.16 -15.49
C SER A 114 1.92 9.96 -16.70
N GLY A 115 1.73 9.30 -17.83
CA GLY A 115 1.31 9.95 -19.07
C GLY A 115 1.22 8.96 -20.22
N PHE A 116 0.40 9.27 -21.22
CA PHE A 116 0.21 8.43 -22.41
C PHE A 116 -0.15 6.96 -22.09
N GLY A 117 -0.88 6.73 -20.99
CA GLY A 117 -1.23 5.39 -20.51
C GLY A 117 -0.07 4.57 -19.92
N THR A 118 1.07 5.21 -19.63
CA THR A 118 2.23 4.63 -18.95
C THR A 118 2.45 5.33 -17.61
N GLY A 119 2.73 4.57 -16.55
CA GLY A 119 3.27 5.05 -15.28
C GLY A 119 4.70 4.57 -15.08
N ILE A 120 5.54 5.40 -14.50
CA ILE A 120 6.88 5.07 -14.03
C ILE A 120 6.97 5.52 -12.58
N GLN A 121 7.51 4.67 -11.72
CA GLN A 121 7.80 4.97 -10.33
C GLN A 121 9.25 4.59 -10.04
N VAL A 122 9.98 5.49 -9.40
CA VAL A 122 11.34 5.28 -8.93
C VAL A 122 11.35 5.57 -7.43
N THR A 123 11.78 4.59 -6.63
CA THR A 123 12.03 4.78 -5.20
C THR A 123 13.52 4.70 -4.94
N GLY A 124 13.98 5.51 -3.99
CA GLY A 124 15.36 5.58 -3.57
C GLY A 124 15.46 6.27 -2.22
N SER A 125 16.68 6.53 -1.78
CA SER A 125 16.94 7.25 -0.54
C SER A 125 18.16 8.17 -0.67
N ALA A 126 18.19 9.21 0.15
CA ALA A 126 19.34 10.08 0.31
C ALA A 126 19.83 10.05 1.76
N ASP A 127 21.09 9.71 1.96
CA ASP A 127 21.75 9.76 3.27
C ASP A 127 22.35 11.16 3.48
N LEU A 128 21.92 11.81 4.56
CA LEU A 128 22.30 13.15 4.98
C LEU A 128 23.55 13.17 5.87
N VAL A 129 23.90 12.04 6.51
CA VAL A 129 25.10 11.87 7.35
C VAL A 129 26.31 11.55 6.48
N THR A 130 26.14 10.60 5.56
CA THR A 130 27.12 10.28 4.52
C THR A 130 26.55 10.67 3.16
N PRO A 131 26.83 11.91 2.66
CA PRO A 131 26.16 12.47 1.49
C PRO A 131 26.19 11.54 0.29
N SER A 132 25.09 10.82 0.10
CA SER A 132 24.95 9.79 -0.92
C SER A 132 23.48 9.67 -1.31
N VAL A 133 23.26 9.27 -2.55
CA VAL A 133 21.93 9.02 -3.10
C VAL A 133 21.94 7.63 -3.69
N SER A 134 20.91 6.86 -3.35
CA SER A 134 20.70 5.52 -3.86
C SER A 134 19.36 5.44 -4.59
N VAL A 135 19.29 4.51 -5.54
CA VAL A 135 18.02 4.11 -6.17
C VAL A 135 17.78 2.68 -5.72
N ASP A 136 16.59 2.42 -5.18
CA ASP A 136 16.23 1.13 -4.63
C ASP A 136 15.43 0.32 -5.65
N LYS A 137 14.40 0.94 -6.25
CA LYS A 137 13.47 0.23 -7.13
C LYS A 137 12.98 1.11 -8.26
N VAL A 138 12.88 0.52 -9.44
CA VAL A 138 12.21 1.11 -10.60
C VAL A 138 11.02 0.23 -10.96
N GLN A 139 9.86 0.84 -11.17
CA GLN A 139 8.63 0.19 -11.57
C GLN A 139 8.03 0.91 -12.76
N LEU A 140 7.46 0.15 -13.69
CA LEU A 140 6.67 0.68 -14.79
C LEU A 140 5.29 0.03 -14.74
N ASN A 141 4.27 0.79 -15.12
CA ASN A 141 2.92 0.30 -15.37
C ASN A 141 2.53 0.73 -16.79
N LYS A 142 2.03 -0.19 -17.61
CA LYS A 142 1.47 0.13 -18.92
C LYS A 142 0.21 -0.67 -19.12
N ASN A 143 -0.85 0.00 -19.57
CA ASN A 143 -2.02 -0.67 -20.10
C ASN A 143 -2.06 -0.47 -21.63
N LEU A 144 -2.39 -1.55 -22.35
CA LEU A 144 -2.49 -1.60 -23.80
C LEU A 144 -3.83 -2.25 -24.16
N ASP A 145 -4.52 -1.69 -25.14
CA ASP A 145 -5.66 -2.37 -25.74
C ASP A 145 -5.14 -3.45 -26.69
N ALA A 146 -5.55 -4.70 -26.46
CA ALA A 146 -5.08 -5.85 -27.22
C ALA A 146 -6.20 -6.89 -27.34
N LEU A 147 -6.44 -7.40 -28.54
CA LEU A 147 -7.37 -8.52 -28.80
C LEU A 147 -8.79 -8.30 -28.21
N GLY A 148 -9.26 -7.05 -28.18
CA GLY A 148 -10.58 -6.68 -27.62
C GLY A 148 -10.64 -6.60 -26.09
N GLY A 149 -9.50 -6.79 -25.41
CA GLY A 149 -9.34 -6.61 -23.97
C GLY A 149 -8.21 -5.64 -23.63
N THR A 150 -7.78 -5.66 -22.37
CA THR A 150 -6.69 -4.82 -21.86
C THR A 150 -5.56 -5.70 -21.36
N LEU A 151 -4.36 -5.50 -21.92
CA LEU A 151 -3.10 -6.07 -21.46
C LEU A 151 -2.43 -5.07 -20.50
N SER A 152 -2.16 -5.49 -19.27
CA SER A 152 -1.43 -4.73 -18.25
C SER A 152 -0.03 -5.31 -18.05
N LEU A 153 0.97 -4.45 -18.13
CA LEU A 153 2.39 -4.79 -17.94
C LEU A 153 2.94 -3.98 -16.78
N ASN A 154 3.45 -4.69 -15.76
CA ASN A 154 3.98 -4.09 -14.55
C ASN A 154 5.37 -4.64 -14.21
N PRO A 155 6.42 -4.38 -15.03
CA PRO A 155 7.77 -4.79 -14.70
C PRO A 155 8.31 -3.95 -13.54
N SER A 156 9.13 -4.57 -12.71
CA SER A 156 9.91 -3.87 -11.70
C SER A 156 11.32 -4.44 -11.59
N TYR A 157 12.24 -3.59 -11.13
CA TYR A 157 13.64 -3.98 -10.93
C TYR A 157 14.11 -3.39 -9.60
N ASP A 158 14.51 -4.27 -8.70
CA ASP A 158 15.18 -3.90 -7.46
C ASP A 158 16.68 -3.75 -7.74
N VAL A 159 17.17 -2.52 -7.62
CA VAL A 159 18.54 -2.13 -8.00
C VAL A 159 19.55 -2.67 -7.00
N ALA A 160 19.20 -2.70 -5.71
CA ALA A 160 20.09 -3.16 -4.65
C ALA A 160 20.34 -4.67 -4.75
N THR A 161 19.28 -5.45 -4.94
CA THR A 161 19.35 -6.92 -5.03
C THR A 161 19.58 -7.44 -6.44
N ARG A 162 19.44 -6.58 -7.46
CA ARG A 162 19.53 -6.92 -8.89
C ARG A 162 18.52 -7.98 -9.32
N VAL A 163 17.35 -7.99 -8.68
CA VAL A 163 16.28 -8.95 -8.96
C VAL A 163 15.25 -8.31 -9.89
N PRO A 164 15.12 -8.79 -11.14
CA PRO A 164 14.02 -8.41 -12.01
C PRO A 164 12.72 -9.10 -11.61
N ASP A 165 11.62 -8.41 -11.81
CA ASP A 165 10.27 -8.91 -11.57
C ASP A 165 9.29 -8.33 -12.60
N ALA A 166 8.17 -9.02 -12.80
CA ALA A 166 7.08 -8.54 -13.63
C ALA A 166 5.74 -9.15 -13.21
N VAL A 167 4.72 -8.30 -13.23
CA VAL A 167 3.32 -8.73 -13.23
C VAL A 167 2.69 -8.43 -14.58
N VAL A 168 2.24 -9.47 -15.27
CA VAL A 168 1.54 -9.37 -16.56
C VAL A 168 0.09 -9.76 -16.35
N GLY A 169 -0.85 -8.92 -16.77
CA GLY A 169 -2.27 -9.19 -16.68
C GLY A 169 -2.97 -9.02 -18.02
N TYR A 170 -4.01 -9.80 -18.28
CA TYR A 170 -4.91 -9.61 -19.40
C TYR A 170 -6.35 -9.67 -18.92
N SER A 171 -7.19 -8.71 -19.31
CA SER A 171 -8.61 -8.71 -18.96
C SER A 171 -9.47 -8.55 -20.21
N TYR A 172 -10.48 -9.42 -20.34
CA TYR A 172 -11.48 -9.37 -21.39
C TYR A 172 -12.87 -9.61 -20.80
N GLY A 173 -13.71 -8.57 -20.84
CA GLY A 173 -15.03 -8.58 -20.21
C GLY A 173 -14.95 -8.95 -18.72
N PRO A 174 -15.71 -9.96 -18.25
CA PRO A 174 -15.70 -10.37 -16.83
C PRO A 174 -14.49 -11.23 -16.43
N THR A 175 -13.65 -11.65 -17.38
CA THR A 175 -12.54 -12.57 -17.13
C THR A 175 -11.21 -11.82 -17.14
N SER A 176 -10.32 -12.16 -16.22
CA SER A 176 -8.94 -11.71 -16.23
C SER A 176 -7.97 -12.84 -15.91
N MET A 177 -6.74 -12.68 -16.36
CA MET A 177 -5.59 -13.53 -16.07
C MET A 177 -4.46 -12.65 -15.56
N LYS A 178 -3.70 -13.14 -14.59
CA LYS A 178 -2.51 -12.48 -14.05
C LYS A 178 -1.40 -13.51 -13.88
N VAL A 179 -0.22 -13.20 -14.39
CA VAL A 179 1.04 -13.89 -14.10
C VAL A 179 1.88 -12.98 -13.21
N ASP A 180 2.32 -13.50 -12.07
CA ASP A 180 3.12 -12.81 -11.07
C ASP A 180 4.48 -13.51 -10.97
N ALA A 181 5.54 -12.91 -11.54
CA ALA A 181 6.85 -13.55 -11.63
C ALA A 181 7.51 -13.69 -10.25
N GLN A 182 7.39 -12.67 -9.38
CA GLN A 182 7.90 -12.71 -8.01
C GLN A 182 7.31 -13.86 -7.21
N ARG A 183 5.97 -13.98 -7.25
CA ARG A 183 5.27 -15.06 -6.54
C ARG A 183 5.31 -16.38 -7.30
N LYS A 184 5.80 -16.37 -8.54
CA LYS A 184 5.77 -17.51 -9.47
C LYS A 184 4.38 -18.12 -9.57
N GLN A 185 3.38 -17.27 -9.78
CA GLN A 185 1.96 -17.66 -9.72
C GLN A 185 1.19 -17.21 -10.95
N LEU A 186 0.24 -18.04 -11.37
CA LEU A 186 -0.79 -17.72 -12.36
C LEU A 186 -2.14 -17.68 -11.65
N THR A 187 -2.86 -16.57 -11.78
CA THR A 187 -4.23 -16.40 -11.31
C THR A 187 -5.14 -16.18 -12.51
N VAL A 188 -6.25 -16.93 -12.58
CA VAL A 188 -7.36 -16.62 -13.49
C VAL A 188 -8.51 -16.17 -12.62
N SER A 189 -9.25 -15.14 -13.03
CA SER A 189 -10.39 -14.60 -12.31
C SER A 189 -11.56 -14.41 -13.25
N HIS A 190 -12.78 -14.73 -12.80
CA HIS A 190 -14.00 -14.52 -13.56
C HIS A 190 -15.11 -13.98 -12.67
N THR A 191 -15.71 -12.86 -13.07
CA THR A 191 -16.83 -12.22 -12.36
C THR A 191 -18.17 -12.54 -13.02
N PHE A 192 -19.06 -13.21 -12.30
CA PHE A 192 -20.39 -13.58 -12.78
C PHE A 192 -21.49 -12.97 -11.90
N ARG A 193 -22.64 -12.69 -12.52
CA ARG A 193 -23.79 -12.02 -11.86
C ARG A 193 -23.39 -10.73 -11.12
N THR A 194 -22.48 -9.97 -11.74
CA THR A 194 -21.94 -8.64 -11.33
C THR A 194 -21.30 -8.52 -9.95
N LYS A 195 -21.48 -9.48 -9.05
CA LYS A 195 -21.04 -9.40 -7.66
C LYS A 195 -20.23 -10.60 -7.19
N ASN A 196 -20.14 -11.67 -7.97
CA ASN A 196 -19.46 -12.90 -7.55
C ASN A 196 -18.24 -13.12 -8.43
N THR A 197 -17.11 -13.42 -7.81
CA THR A 197 -15.85 -13.64 -8.50
C THR A 197 -15.24 -14.94 -8.03
N ILE A 198 -14.80 -15.76 -8.97
CA ILE A 198 -14.01 -16.97 -8.69
C ILE A 198 -12.60 -16.76 -9.24
N SER A 199 -11.58 -17.12 -8.46
CA SER A 199 -10.19 -16.83 -8.77
C SER A 199 -9.26 -17.99 -8.36
N PRO A 200 -9.13 -19.05 -9.17
CA PRO A 200 -8.09 -20.05 -8.98
C PRO A 200 -6.68 -19.45 -9.18
N THR A 201 -5.73 -19.90 -8.39
CA THR A 201 -4.31 -19.56 -8.50
C THR A 201 -3.47 -20.82 -8.40
N VAL A 202 -2.48 -20.95 -9.29
CA VAL A 202 -1.48 -22.01 -9.28
C VAL A 202 -0.08 -21.42 -9.18
N SER A 203 0.76 -21.98 -8.31
CA SER A 203 2.18 -21.67 -8.28
C SER A 203 2.96 -22.58 -9.22
N VAL A 204 4.17 -22.17 -9.65
CA VAL A 204 5.08 -23.03 -10.43
C VAL A 204 5.47 -24.30 -9.65
N GLY A 205 5.39 -24.27 -8.32
CA GLY A 205 5.61 -25.44 -7.46
C GLY A 205 4.43 -26.41 -7.40
N GLY A 206 3.30 -26.10 -8.03
CA GLY A 206 2.09 -26.91 -8.01
C GLY A 206 1.12 -26.56 -6.88
N ASP A 207 1.42 -25.56 -6.04
CA ASP A 207 0.49 -25.12 -5.00
C ASP A 207 -0.77 -24.55 -5.65
N PHE A 208 -1.92 -25.04 -5.22
CA PHE A 208 -3.22 -24.58 -5.71
C PHE A 208 -3.96 -23.79 -4.62
N SER A 209 -4.65 -22.74 -5.02
CA SER A 209 -5.65 -22.09 -4.18
C SER A 209 -6.84 -21.63 -4.99
N LEU A 210 -8.03 -21.64 -4.38
CA LEU A 210 -9.25 -21.14 -4.98
C LEU A 210 -9.83 -20.05 -4.10
N SER A 211 -9.94 -18.84 -4.63
CA SER A 211 -10.68 -17.77 -3.97
C SER A 211 -12.06 -17.62 -4.60
N TYR A 212 -13.09 -17.50 -3.77
CA TYR A 212 -14.41 -17.02 -4.15
C TYR A 212 -14.67 -15.73 -3.37
N SER A 213 -15.09 -14.66 -4.05
CA SER A 213 -15.50 -13.44 -3.38
C SER A 213 -16.86 -12.96 -3.87
N ARG A 214 -17.65 -12.40 -2.95
CA ARG A 214 -18.93 -11.77 -3.24
C ARG A 214 -18.97 -10.36 -2.65
N THR A 215 -19.27 -9.38 -3.49
CA THR A 215 -19.64 -8.03 -3.04
C THR A 215 -21.08 -8.05 -2.52
N LEU A 216 -21.27 -7.54 -1.30
CA LEU A 216 -22.57 -7.40 -0.64
C LEU A 216 -23.09 -5.97 -0.86
N ALA A 217 -24.20 -5.59 -0.22
CA ALA A 217 -24.74 -4.23 -0.38
C ALA A 217 -23.82 -3.18 0.27
N ASP A 218 -23.28 -3.53 1.42
CA ASP A 218 -22.42 -2.74 2.28
C ASP A 218 -21.05 -3.41 2.50
N GLY A 219 -20.92 -4.71 2.23
CA GLY A 219 -19.74 -5.48 2.61
C GLY A 219 -19.07 -6.30 1.50
N LYS A 220 -18.16 -7.17 1.91
CA LYS A 220 -17.54 -8.17 1.05
C LYS A 220 -17.35 -9.47 1.81
N LEU A 221 -17.68 -10.60 1.18
CA LEU A 221 -17.34 -11.94 1.64
C LEU A 221 -16.26 -12.51 0.74
N THR A 222 -15.20 -13.09 1.29
CA THR A 222 -14.15 -13.79 0.55
C THR A 222 -13.84 -15.12 1.23
N THR A 223 -13.93 -16.20 0.48
CA THR A 223 -13.52 -17.54 0.91
C THR A 223 -12.30 -17.95 0.10
N THR A 224 -11.22 -18.35 0.75
CA THR A 224 -10.02 -18.90 0.12
C THR A 224 -9.84 -20.32 0.60
N TRP A 225 -9.80 -21.25 -0.34
CA TRP A 225 -9.49 -22.66 -0.09
C TRP A 225 -8.08 -22.95 -0.60
N LYS A 226 -7.29 -23.63 0.24
CA LYS A 226 -6.00 -24.22 -0.11
C LYS A 226 -6.04 -25.69 0.27
N PRO A 227 -5.91 -26.64 -0.67
CA PRO A 227 -6.17 -28.08 -0.46
C PRO A 227 -5.49 -28.69 0.77
N ASP A 228 -4.23 -28.35 1.04
CA ASP A 228 -3.41 -28.97 2.08
C ASP A 228 -3.07 -28.02 3.24
N ASP A 229 -3.79 -26.91 3.37
CA ASP A 229 -3.52 -25.88 4.39
C ASP A 229 -4.82 -25.57 5.15
N SER A 230 -5.72 -24.81 4.53
CA SER A 230 -6.87 -24.28 5.23
C SER A 230 -7.97 -23.76 4.30
N ILE A 231 -9.16 -23.61 4.87
CA ILE A 231 -10.22 -22.75 4.37
C ILE A 231 -10.23 -21.49 5.21
N LYS A 232 -10.06 -20.34 4.57
CA LYS A 232 -10.16 -19.02 5.18
C LYS A 232 -11.42 -18.32 4.68
N VAL A 233 -12.24 -17.79 5.58
CA VAL A 233 -13.39 -16.95 5.27
C VAL A 233 -13.15 -15.58 5.88
N GLN A 234 -13.31 -14.53 5.07
CA GLN A 234 -13.21 -13.14 5.49
C GLN A 234 -14.50 -12.42 5.12
N TRP A 235 -15.04 -11.69 6.07
CA TRP A 235 -16.23 -10.87 5.88
C TRP A 235 -15.93 -9.46 6.37
N SER A 236 -16.33 -8.47 5.60
CA SER A 236 -16.42 -7.09 6.05
C SER A 236 -17.86 -6.61 5.86
N ASP A 237 -18.39 -5.85 6.83
CA ASP A 237 -19.58 -5.04 6.62
C ASP A 237 -19.19 -3.58 6.41
N GLY A 238 -20.03 -2.85 5.68
CA GLY A 238 -19.76 -1.43 5.37
C GLY A 238 -19.90 -0.52 6.58
N SER A 239 -20.20 -1.08 7.74
CA SER A 239 -20.36 -0.39 9.02
C SER A 239 -19.11 -0.52 9.90
N GLY A 240 -18.00 -0.99 9.31
CA GLY A 240 -16.69 -1.06 9.92
C GLY A 240 -16.37 -2.38 10.61
N TRP A 241 -17.21 -3.40 10.55
CA TRP A 241 -16.86 -4.72 11.07
C TRP A 241 -16.07 -5.54 10.07
N ASP A 242 -15.05 -6.23 10.59
CA ASP A 242 -14.26 -7.23 9.88
C ASP A 242 -14.25 -8.53 10.70
N ALA A 243 -14.58 -9.65 10.09
CA ALA A 243 -14.42 -10.99 10.66
C ALA A 243 -13.55 -11.87 9.77
N THR A 244 -12.77 -12.74 10.39
CA THR A 244 -11.96 -13.75 9.71
C THR A 244 -12.05 -15.07 10.46
N VAL A 245 -12.40 -16.13 9.74
CA VAL A 245 -12.38 -17.51 10.23
C VAL A 245 -11.35 -18.28 9.41
N VAL A 246 -10.48 -19.04 10.08
CA VAL A 246 -9.52 -19.94 9.44
C VAL A 246 -9.74 -21.33 10.01
N ALA A 247 -10.14 -22.26 9.16
CA ALA A 247 -10.29 -23.67 9.49
C ALA A 247 -9.17 -24.47 8.79
N PRO A 248 -8.24 -25.09 9.53
CA PRO A 248 -7.26 -26.00 8.93
C PRO A 248 -7.96 -27.22 8.33
N LEU A 249 -7.42 -27.74 7.23
CA LEU A 249 -7.89 -29.00 6.62
C LEU A 249 -7.19 -30.21 7.26
N GLU A 250 -7.69 -31.41 6.97
CA GLU A 250 -7.23 -32.66 7.60
C GLU A 250 -5.71 -32.84 7.51
N GLY A 251 -5.10 -33.33 8.59
CA GLY A 251 -3.64 -33.35 8.79
C GLY A 251 -3.10 -32.19 9.63
N TYR A 252 -3.76 -31.03 9.61
CA TYR A 252 -3.38 -29.83 10.38
C TYR A 252 -4.31 -29.49 11.56
N TYR A 253 -5.46 -30.14 11.65
CA TYR A 253 -6.45 -29.87 12.71
C TYR A 253 -5.87 -30.04 14.12
N ASN A 254 -5.05 -31.07 14.32
CA ASN A 254 -4.44 -31.38 15.62
C ASN A 254 -3.11 -30.66 15.87
N THR A 255 -2.47 -30.07 14.85
CA THR A 255 -1.14 -29.45 14.94
C THR A 255 -1.16 -27.92 14.89
N ASN A 256 -2.18 -27.30 14.30
CA ASN A 256 -2.26 -25.85 14.11
C ASN A 256 -3.27 -25.11 15.01
N GLY A 257 -3.75 -25.77 16.07
CA GLY A 257 -4.56 -25.12 17.11
C GLY A 257 -6.04 -24.94 16.74
N GLY A 258 -6.60 -25.80 15.88
CA GLY A 258 -8.02 -25.83 15.54
C GLY A 258 -8.50 -24.62 14.71
N ILE A 259 -9.81 -24.36 14.76
CA ILE A 259 -10.44 -23.25 14.04
C ILE A 259 -10.10 -21.93 14.75
N LYS A 260 -9.57 -20.96 14.01
CA LYS A 260 -9.25 -19.62 14.51
C LYS A 260 -10.30 -18.63 14.04
N VAL A 261 -10.77 -17.79 14.95
CA VAL A 261 -11.75 -16.74 14.67
C VAL A 261 -11.20 -15.41 15.18
N SER A 262 -11.30 -14.38 14.35
CA SER A 262 -10.96 -12.99 14.69
C SER A 262 -12.08 -12.08 14.24
N MET A 263 -12.43 -11.10 15.08
CA MET A 263 -13.43 -10.08 14.76
C MET A 263 -12.94 -8.72 15.26
N LYS A 264 -13.10 -7.69 14.45
CA LYS A 264 -12.69 -6.32 14.74
C LYS A 264 -13.79 -5.36 14.28
N ARG A 265 -13.95 -4.24 15.02
CA ARG A 265 -14.73 -3.08 14.56
C ARG A 265 -13.80 -1.89 14.36
N ASN A 266 -13.86 -1.27 13.19
CA ASN A 266 -13.30 0.02 12.89
C ASN A 266 -14.34 1.07 13.29
N ILE A 267 -13.97 1.99 14.17
CA ILE A 267 -14.86 3.05 14.66
C ILE A 267 -14.33 4.37 14.11
N ASP A 268 -15.10 4.96 13.22
CA ASP A 268 -14.91 6.35 12.82
C ASP A 268 -15.57 7.22 13.91
N VAL A 269 -14.82 8.15 14.49
CA VAL A 269 -15.36 9.11 15.46
C VAL A 269 -15.79 10.35 14.68
N PRO A 270 -17.09 10.59 14.48
CA PRO A 270 -17.57 11.81 13.82
C PRO A 270 -17.26 13.03 14.70
N LEU A 271 -16.83 14.11 14.04
CA LEU A 271 -16.64 15.44 14.65
C LEU A 271 -17.98 16.14 14.90
#